data_AF-A0A3B4X1F6-F1
#
_entry.id   AF-A0A3B4X1F6-F1
#
_cell.length_a   1.000
_cell.length_b   1.000
_cell.length_c   1.000
_cell.angle_alpha   90.00
_cell.angle_beta   90.00
_cell.angle_gamma   90.00
#
_symmetry.space_group_name_H-M   'P 1'
#
loop_
_entity.id
_entity.type
_entity.pdbx_description
1 polymer ?
#
loop_
_entity_poly.entity_id
_entity_poly.type
_entity_poly.pdbx_seq_one_letter_code
_entity_poly.pdbx_strand_id
1 'polypeptide(L)'
;TRVPIRNKKGTGIRNLVMYMEEEKVFSIEQVTGMLLTKLKETAESALKKPVADCVISVPSYFTDTERRSVMDAAQIAGLNCLRLMNETTAVTLAYGIYKQDLPTPEEKPRIHTDIEPTCCTYYL
;
A
#
# COMPACT_ATOMS: atom_id res chain seq x y z
N THR A 1 7.15 -12.04 15.29
CA THR A 1 7.66 -13.36 14.86
C THR A 1 8.52 -13.16 13.62
N ARG A 2 9.85 -13.30 13.71
CA ARG A 2 10.75 -13.08 12.55
C ARG A 2 10.57 -14.24 11.56
N VAL A 3 10.01 -13.96 10.39
CA VAL A 3 9.98 -14.91 9.28
C VAL A 3 11.42 -15.03 8.74
N PRO A 4 12.00 -16.24 8.69
CA PRO A 4 13.35 -16.41 8.14
C PRO A 4 13.32 -16.19 6.62
N ILE A 5 13.88 -15.06 6.17
CA ILE A 5 14.10 -14.79 4.74
C ILE A 5 15.33 -15.60 4.30
N ARG A 6 15.14 -16.83 3.84
CA ARG A 6 16.25 -17.66 3.34
C ARG A 6 16.44 -17.41 1.84
N ASN A 7 17.47 -16.64 1.50
CA ASN A 7 17.85 -16.42 0.11
C ASN A 7 18.53 -17.68 -0.45
N LYS A 8 17.78 -18.52 -1.17
CA LYS A 8 18.35 -19.60 -2.01
C LYS A 8 18.53 -19.06 -3.43
N LYS A 9 19.80 -18.94 -3.84
CA LYS A 9 20.35 -18.58 -5.16
C LYS A 9 19.33 -18.68 -6.31
N GLY A 10 18.77 -17.54 -6.72
CA GLY A 10 17.83 -17.41 -7.84
C GLY A 10 16.85 -16.26 -7.65
N THR A 11 17.35 -15.03 -7.83
CA THR A 11 16.64 -13.77 -8.16
C THR A 11 15.16 -13.64 -7.75
N GLY A 12 14.86 -13.66 -6.45
CA GLY A 12 13.54 -13.30 -5.92
C GLY A 12 13.49 -13.42 -4.40
N ILE A 13 12.92 -12.42 -3.72
CA ILE A 13 12.68 -12.47 -2.27
C ILE A 13 11.58 -13.50 -2.02
N ARG A 14 11.94 -14.64 -1.43
CA ARG A 14 10.99 -15.70 -1.06
C ARG A 14 10.90 -15.79 0.45
N ASN A 15 9.70 -15.62 0.98
CA ASN A 15 9.43 -15.73 2.41
C ASN A 15 9.08 -17.18 2.73
N LEU A 16 9.95 -17.86 3.47
CA LEU A 16 9.72 -19.21 3.96
C LEU A 16 9.02 -19.11 5.31
N VAL A 17 7.77 -19.54 5.37
CA VAL A 17 6.98 -19.53 6.59
C VAL A 17 6.59 -20.96 6.90
N MET A 18 6.83 -21.38 8.15
CA MET A 18 6.26 -22.62 8.68
C MET A 18 4.77 -22.40 8.91
N TYR A 19 3.93 -23.09 8.16
CA TYR A 19 2.47 -23.02 8.30
C TYR A 19 1.91 -24.43 8.42
N MET A 20 1.19 -24.70 9.52
CA MET A 20 0.66 -26.03 9.83
C MET A 20 1.74 -27.14 9.77
N GLU A 21 2.89 -26.89 10.40
CA GLU A 21 4.05 -27.81 10.45
C GLU A 21 4.74 -28.11 9.11
N GLU A 22 4.30 -27.47 8.02
CA GLU A 22 4.93 -27.56 6.69
C GLU A 22 5.66 -26.26 6.33
N GLU A 23 6.82 -26.38 5.66
CA GLU A 23 7.54 -25.23 5.10
C GLU A 23 6.85 -24.79 3.81
N LYS A 24 6.14 -23.65 3.86
CA LYS A 24 5.49 -23.05 2.68
C LYS A 24 6.27 -21.84 2.20
N VAL A 25 6.42 -21.76 0.88
CA VAL A 25 7.04 -20.63 0.19
C VAL A 25 5.94 -19.68 -0.25
N PHE A 26 5.98 -18.45 0.21
CA PHE A 26 5.06 -17.40 -0.26
C PHE A 26 5.80 -16.34 -1.06
N SER A 27 5.16 -15.86 -2.12
CA SER A 27 5.61 -14.66 -2.83
C SER A 27 5.23 -13.41 -2.05
N ILE A 28 5.86 -12.27 -2.35
CA ILE A 28 5.55 -11.01 -1.69
C ILE A 28 4.11 -10.60 -2.01
N GLU A 29 3.66 -10.78 -3.25
CA GLU A 29 2.31 -10.47 -3.72
C GLU A 29 1.25 -11.28 -2.95
N GLN A 30 1.53 -12.55 -2.66
CA GLN A 30 0.62 -13.40 -1.88
C GLN A 30 0.52 -12.93 -0.43
N VAL A 31 1.65 -12.59 0.20
CA VAL A 31 1.64 -12.09 1.58
C VAL A 31 0.91 -10.73 1.66
N THR A 32 1.17 -9.83 0.71
CA THR A 32 0.47 -8.54 0.62
C THR A 32 -1.02 -8.75 0.34
N GLY A 33 -1.38 -9.71 -0.52
CA GLY A 33 -2.77 -10.09 -0.77
C GLY A 33 -3.48 -10.58 0.49
N MET A 34 -2.83 -11.41 1.32
CA MET A 34 -3.38 -11.85 2.61
C MET A 34 -3.64 -10.67 3.56
N LEU A 35 -2.72 -9.69 3.59
CA LEU A 35 -2.91 -8.47 4.37
C LEU A 35 -4.12 -7.67 3.86
N LEU A 36 -4.24 -7.47 2.54
CA LEU A 36 -5.35 -6.77 1.91
C LEU A 36 -6.69 -7.48 2.15
N THR A 37 -6.73 -8.81 2.11
CA THR A 37 -7.93 -9.58 2.48
C THR A 37 -8.34 -9.31 3.92
N LYS A 38 -7.38 -9.21 4.86
CA LYS A 38 -7.71 -8.90 6.24
C LYS A 38 -8.26 -7.49 6.44
N LEU A 39 -7.73 -6.52 5.69
CA LEU A 39 -8.23 -5.15 5.67
C LEU A 39 -9.64 -5.08 5.07
N LYS A 40 -9.90 -5.84 4.00
CA LYS A 40 -11.24 -5.99 3.42
C LYS A 40 -12.23 -6.53 4.44
N GLU A 41 -11.94 -7.64 5.11
CA GLU A 41 -12.81 -8.19 6.16
C GLU A 41 -13.13 -7.16 7.26
N THR A 42 -12.12 -6.37 7.65
CA THR A 42 -12.28 -5.31 8.66
C THR A 42 -13.20 -4.20 8.17
N ALA A 43 -13.03 -3.77 6.92
CA ALA A 43 -13.89 -2.76 6.29
C ALA A 43 -15.33 -3.27 6.10
N GLU A 44 -15.50 -4.52 5.65
CA GLU A 44 -16.81 -5.15 5.49
C GLU A 44 -17.53 -5.31 6.83
N SER A 45 -16.81 -5.64 7.91
CA SER A 45 -17.35 -5.69 9.27
C SER A 45 -17.83 -4.30 9.75
N ALA A 46 -17.06 -3.26 9.46
CA ALA A 46 -17.42 -1.88 9.83
C ALA A 46 -18.62 -1.34 9.03
N LEU A 47 -18.66 -1.58 7.71
CA LEU A 47 -19.72 -1.07 6.82
C LEU A 47 -20.94 -2.00 6.72
N LYS A 48 -20.83 -3.26 7.17
CA LYS A 48 -21.82 -4.34 7.01
C LYS A 48 -22.27 -4.56 5.56
N LYS A 49 -21.38 -4.27 4.61
CA LYS A 49 -21.60 -4.35 3.16
C LYS A 49 -20.35 -4.90 2.49
N PRO A 50 -20.49 -5.64 1.38
CA PRO A 50 -19.35 -6.13 0.63
C PRO A 50 -18.54 -4.97 0.05
N VAL A 51 -17.22 -5.05 0.15
CA VAL A 51 -16.29 -4.05 -0.40
C VAL A 51 -15.57 -4.67 -1.58
N ALA A 52 -15.91 -4.20 -2.78
CA ALA A 52 -15.30 -4.67 -4.03
C ALA A 52 -14.24 -3.69 -4.56
N ASP A 53 -14.50 -2.39 -4.50
CA ASP A 53 -13.64 -1.38 -5.09
C ASP A 53 -12.75 -0.70 -4.04
N CYS A 54 -11.48 -0.49 -4.38
CA CYS A 54 -10.53 0.22 -3.54
C CYS A 54 -9.56 1.10 -4.33
N VAL A 55 -8.95 2.05 -3.63
CA VAL A 55 -7.82 2.86 -4.11
C VAL A 55 -6.67 2.59 -3.15
N ILE A 56 -5.52 2.19 -3.69
CA ILE A 56 -4.33 1.86 -2.89
C ILE A 56 -3.30 2.97 -3.08
N SER A 57 -2.80 3.51 -1.97
CA SER A 57 -1.69 4.45 -1.98
C SER A 57 -0.37 3.71 -2.10
N VAL A 58 0.51 4.18 -2.98
CA VAL A 58 1.88 3.68 -3.13
C VAL A 58 2.86 4.82 -2.96
N PRO A 59 4.08 4.53 -2.47
CA PRO A 59 5.12 5.55 -2.39
C PRO A 59 5.47 6.11 -3.77
N SER A 60 5.86 7.38 -3.85
CA SER A 60 6.19 8.03 -5.13
C SER A 60 7.42 7.44 -5.81
N TYR A 61 8.30 6.79 -5.05
CA TYR A 61 9.53 6.17 -5.55
C TYR A 61 9.32 4.74 -6.08
N PHE A 62 8.12 4.17 -5.99
CA PHE A 62 7.84 2.83 -6.53
C PHE A 62 7.98 2.81 -8.05
N THR A 63 8.70 1.81 -8.55
CA THR A 63 8.84 1.51 -9.97
C THR A 63 7.57 0.91 -10.55
N ASP A 64 7.41 0.94 -11.88
CA ASP A 64 6.25 0.32 -12.55
C ASP A 64 6.10 -1.17 -12.24
N THR A 65 7.22 -1.88 -12.04
CA THR A 65 7.21 -3.30 -11.66
C THR A 65 6.60 -3.51 -10.28
N GLU A 66 7.01 -2.71 -9.29
CA GLU A 66 6.47 -2.80 -7.92
C GLU A 66 5.00 -2.37 -7.87
N ARG A 67 4.62 -1.35 -8.66
CA ARG A 67 3.21 -0.93 -8.80
C ARG A 67 2.35 -2.06 -9.39
N ARG A 68 2.87 -2.80 -10.38
CA ARG A 68 2.18 -3.98 -10.92
C ARG A 68 2.06 -5.09 -9.87
N SER A 69 3.12 -5.39 -9.11
CA SER A 69 3.07 -6.35 -8.00
C SER A 69 2.01 -6.00 -6.95
N VAL A 70 1.80 -4.71 -6.65
CA VAL A 70 0.73 -4.26 -5.73
C VAL A 70 -0.66 -4.47 -6.34
N MET A 71 -0.84 -4.21 -7.64
CA MET A 71 -2.11 -4.51 -8.32
C MET A 71 -2.40 -6.00 -8.36
N ASP A 72 -1.40 -6.83 -8.62
CA ASP A 72 -1.53 -8.28 -8.60
C ASP A 72 -1.91 -8.78 -7.19
N ALA A 73 -1.30 -8.21 -6.14
CA ALA A 73 -1.67 -8.49 -4.76
C ALA A 73 -3.13 -8.11 -4.45
N ALA A 74 -3.62 -6.97 -4.97
CA ALA A 74 -5.01 -6.56 -4.82
C ALA A 74 -5.98 -7.52 -5.54
N GLN A 75 -5.59 -8.01 -6.72
CA GLN A 75 -6.36 -9.01 -7.45
C GLN A 75 -6.42 -10.36 -6.72
N ILE A 76 -5.31 -10.80 -6.10
CA ILE A 76 -5.27 -11.99 -5.24
C ILE A 76 -6.23 -11.84 -4.04
N ALA A 77 -6.36 -10.63 -3.49
CA ALA A 77 -7.29 -10.33 -2.39
C ALA A 77 -8.77 -10.24 -2.83
N GLY A 78 -9.05 -10.31 -4.14
CA GLY A 78 -10.40 -10.13 -4.68
C GLY A 78 -10.93 -8.70 -4.49
N LEU A 79 -10.04 -7.72 -4.57
CA LEU A 79 -10.35 -6.29 -4.59
C LEU A 79 -10.07 -5.71 -5.98
N ASN A 80 -10.97 -4.86 -6.45
CA ASN A 80 -10.80 -4.11 -7.68
C ASN A 80 -10.10 -2.77 -7.38
N CYS A 81 -8.80 -2.70 -7.69
CA CYS A 81 -8.03 -1.47 -7.51
C CYS A 81 -8.35 -0.48 -8.65
N LEU A 82 -9.19 0.51 -8.38
CA LEU A 82 -9.61 1.52 -9.36
C LEU A 82 -8.43 2.37 -9.86
N ARG A 83 -7.54 2.74 -8.94
CA ARG A 83 -6.35 3.52 -9.24
C ARG A 83 -5.31 3.36 -8.14
N LEU A 84 -4.04 3.31 -8.55
CA LEU A 84 -2.92 3.51 -7.64
C LEU A 84 -2.67 5.02 -7.48
N MET A 85 -2.79 5.51 -6.26
CA MET A 85 -2.54 6.91 -5.91
C MET A 85 -1.17 7.05 -5.26
N ASN A 86 -0.47 8.15 -5.49
CA ASN A 86 0.75 8.41 -4.73
C ASN A 86 0.36 8.84 -3.32
N GLU A 87 1.05 8.33 -2.31
CA GLU A 87 0.79 8.66 -0.90
C GLU A 87 0.78 10.18 -0.66
N THR A 88 1.82 10.89 -1.10
CA THR A 88 1.93 12.35 -0.96
C THR A 88 0.77 13.10 -1.61
N THR A 89 0.26 12.60 -2.75
CA THR A 89 -0.91 13.16 -3.41
C THR A 89 -2.18 12.89 -2.63
N ALA A 90 -2.32 11.70 -2.04
CA ALA A 90 -3.43 11.35 -1.17
C ALA A 90 -3.50 12.28 0.04
N VAL A 91 -2.35 12.54 0.68
CA VAL A 91 -2.25 13.42 1.84
C VAL A 91 -2.55 14.88 1.47
N THR A 92 -1.99 15.36 0.36
CA THR A 92 -2.27 16.71 -0.15
C THR A 92 -3.74 16.90 -0.50
N LEU A 93 -4.36 15.89 -1.13
CA LEU A 93 -5.78 15.90 -1.46
C LEU A 93 -6.65 15.93 -0.20
N ALA A 94 -6.33 15.10 0.79
CA ALA A 94 -7.04 15.12 2.07
C ALA A 94 -6.93 16.51 2.73
N TYR A 95 -5.72 17.08 2.78
CA TYR A 95 -5.50 18.42 3.34
C TYR A 95 -6.32 19.50 2.61
N GLY A 96 -6.33 19.47 1.27
CA GLY A 96 -7.08 20.43 0.45
C GLY A 96 -8.59 20.34 0.61
N ILE A 97 -9.14 19.15 0.90
CA ILE A 97 -10.59 18.96 1.12
C ILE A 97 -11.00 19.42 2.53
N TYR A 98 -10.22 19.10 3.55
CA TYR A 98 -10.59 19.40 4.94
C TYR A 98 -10.28 20.84 5.35
N LYS A 99 -9.36 21.53 4.67
CA LYS A 99 -9.00 22.91 4.98
C LYS A 99 -9.86 23.90 4.20
N GLN A 100 -10.68 24.68 4.92
CA GLN A 100 -11.57 25.69 4.32
C GLN A 100 -10.83 26.99 3.95
N ASP A 101 -9.74 27.32 4.65
CA ASP A 101 -8.88 28.48 4.35
C ASP A 101 -7.76 28.10 3.39
N LEU A 102 -8.11 28.02 2.10
CA LEU A 102 -7.13 27.85 1.04
C LEU A 102 -6.36 29.18 0.83
N PRO A 103 -5.02 29.13 0.69
CA PRO A 103 -4.21 30.32 0.41
C PRO A 103 -4.68 30.98 -0.90
N THR A 104 -4.72 32.32 -0.94
CA THR A 104 -4.88 33.04 -2.21
C THR A 104 -3.63 32.83 -3.08
N PRO A 105 -3.69 33.05 -4.40
CA PRO A 105 -2.55 32.83 -5.30
C PRO A 105 -1.28 33.62 -4.96
N GLU A 106 -1.38 34.66 -4.12
CA GLU A 106 -0.22 35.43 -3.65
C GLU A 106 0.46 34.86 -2.38
N GLU A 107 -0.17 33.91 -1.68
CA GLU A 107 0.41 33.30 -0.47
C GLU A 107 1.47 32.24 -0.81
N LYS A 108 2.49 32.12 0.06
CA LYS A 108 3.58 31.16 -0.11
C LYS A 108 3.04 29.71 -0.18
N PRO A 109 3.52 28.88 -1.13
CA PRO A 109 3.10 27.48 -1.21
C PRO A 109 3.39 26.74 0.09
N ARG A 110 2.44 25.90 0.50
CA ARG A 110 2.57 25.07 1.70
C ARG A 110 3.24 23.76 1.30
N ILE A 111 4.39 23.49 1.89
CA ILE A 111 5.16 22.26 1.68
C ILE A 111 4.63 21.21 2.63
N HIS A 112 4.26 20.04 2.10
CA HIS A 112 3.92 18.86 2.90
C HIS A 112 5.07 17.86 2.86
N THR A 113 5.45 17.34 4.02
CA THR A 113 6.50 16.33 4.16
C THR A 113 5.94 15.15 4.91
N ASP A 114 5.86 14.02 4.21
CA ASP A 114 5.48 12.73 4.78
C ASP A 114 6.77 12.05 5.28
N ILE A 115 6.84 11.83 6.59
CA ILE A 115 7.95 11.15 7.26
C ILE A 115 7.47 9.75 7.63
N GLU A 116 7.83 8.77 6.81
CA GLU A 116 7.53 7.36 7.07
C GLU A 116 8.72 6.66 7.77
N PRO A 117 8.49 5.57 8.52
CA PRO A 117 9.55 4.81 9.20
C PRO A 117 10.64 4.26 8.27
N THR A 118 10.33 4.14 6.98
CA THR A 118 11.17 3.52 5.95
C THR A 118 11.62 4.49 4.86
N CYS A 119 11.06 5.70 4.79
CA CYS A 119 11.43 6.72 3.80
C CYS A 119 10.99 8.12 4.24
N CYS A 120 11.82 9.14 4.02
CA CYS A 120 11.41 10.54 4.10
C CYS A 120 11.23 11.07 2.68
N THR A 121 9.98 11.37 2.28
CA THR A 121 9.72 11.94 0.95
C THR A 121 9.59 13.47 1.10
N TYR A 122 10.54 14.21 0.51
CA TYR A 122 10.53 15.68 0.46
C TYR A 122 10.15 16.14 -0.95
N TYR A 123 9.14 17.02 -1.07
CA TYR A 123 8.86 17.74 -2.32
C TYR A 123 8.66 19.24 -2.04
N LEU A 124 9.26 20.08 -2.91
CA LEU A 124 9.28 21.55 -2.85
C LEU A 124 7.97 22.18 -3.31
#